data_AF-A0A074KU85-F1
#
_entry.id   AF-A0A074KU85-F1
#
_cell.length_a   1.000
_cell.length_b   1.000
_cell.length_c   1.000
_cell.angle_alpha   90.00
_cell.angle_beta   90.00
_cell.angle_gamma   90.00
#
_symmetry.space_group_name_H-M   'P 1'
#
loop_
_entity.id
_entity.type
_entity.pdbx_description
1 polymer ?
#
loop_
_entity_poly.entity_id
_entity_poly.type
_entity_poly.pdbx_seq_one_letter_code
_entity_poly.pdbx_strand_id
1 'polypeptide(L)'
;MIVTKENFYYKLCLFALLFLLIGTLSTIIGLGPIKYFRFLTPMLLAPLVFHIHNENKHDKFKFIVDIFSLKLIVLFAIIIIITIITNSLYYSIGFTYRNFVNIIFLISPLIGSYVISKKVNKESLLKIINYLFWAFVFLYIITLIKLGVTLDAIIGAISGTDLTNSESETESGLSLIFGFFSLYFLFHKRYNLFLLSLFLVVLGGKRIAMGGVLLSIIVFYIYPVFNLLIRNNRNLFAAFFTVILFIAANLWTLLFFGEYDDVIQEMTGISPNLFFMGRLNRISDFFYALKDSDNYFVGFGLGYVENILYYFVNLETPFHNDFYRLFLEFGPILFCVWCFVMTKYLSFNSLSFSCFILLLILMQTDNVFIYETVMYPFYLITFSSLIKNSINKN
;
A
#
# COMPACT_ATOMS: atom_id res chain seq x y z
N MET A 1 -11.11 30.79 -25.48
CA MET A 1 -10.58 30.53 -24.12
C MET A 1 -9.34 29.65 -24.29
N ILE A 2 -8.13 30.17 -24.07
CA ILE A 2 -6.89 29.39 -24.27
C ILE A 2 -6.75 28.42 -23.10
N VAL A 3 -7.02 27.13 -23.34
CA VAL A 3 -6.75 26.09 -22.34
C VAL A 3 -5.24 25.95 -22.24
N THR A 4 -4.67 26.35 -21.10
CA THR A 4 -3.24 26.12 -20.86
C THR A 4 -2.98 24.62 -20.82
N LYS A 5 -1.82 24.21 -21.34
CA LYS A 5 -1.36 22.80 -21.38
C LYS A 5 -1.43 22.13 -20.00
N GLU A 6 -1.13 22.90 -18.95
CA GLU A 6 -1.21 22.45 -17.56
C GLU A 6 -2.66 22.13 -17.13
N ASN A 7 -3.61 23.01 -17.46
CA ASN A 7 -5.02 22.79 -17.14
C ASN A 7 -5.57 21.56 -17.89
N PHE A 8 -5.09 21.30 -19.10
CA PHE A 8 -5.41 20.07 -19.82
C PHE A 8 -4.91 18.83 -19.07
N TYR A 9 -3.64 18.78 -18.64
CA TYR A 9 -3.12 17.64 -17.88
C TYR A 9 -3.82 17.43 -16.54
N TYR A 10 -4.08 18.51 -15.81
CA TYR A 10 -4.83 18.44 -14.56
C TYR A 10 -6.20 17.78 -14.77
N LYS A 11 -6.98 18.25 -15.76
CA LYS A 11 -8.29 17.68 -16.08
C LYS A 11 -8.22 16.23 -16.53
N LEU A 12 -7.23 15.87 -17.35
CA LEU A 12 -7.03 14.48 -17.78
C LEU A 12 -6.66 13.56 -16.62
N CYS A 13 -5.83 14.03 -15.68
CA CYS A 13 -5.49 13.26 -14.48
C CYS A 13 -6.72 13.04 -13.59
N LEU A 14 -7.55 14.07 -13.38
CA LEU A 14 -8.82 13.92 -12.66
C LEU A 14 -9.76 12.95 -13.37
N PHE A 15 -9.85 13.03 -14.71
CA PHE A 15 -10.66 12.12 -15.51
C PHE A 15 -10.19 10.67 -15.38
N ALA A 16 -8.88 10.41 -15.43
CA ALA A 16 -8.35 9.07 -15.21
C ALA A 16 -8.67 8.56 -13.79
N LEU A 17 -8.51 9.40 -12.77
CA LEU A 17 -8.83 9.04 -11.37
C LEU A 17 -10.33 8.80 -11.14
N LEU A 18 -11.23 9.35 -11.96
CA LEU A 18 -12.66 8.98 -11.91
C LEU A 18 -12.87 7.48 -12.17
N PHE A 19 -12.05 6.81 -12.98
CA PHE A 19 -12.18 5.37 -13.21
C PHE A 19 -11.80 4.55 -11.97
N LEU A 20 -10.80 4.99 -11.21
CA LEU A 20 -10.51 4.42 -9.89
C LEU A 20 -11.71 4.55 -8.95
N LEU A 21 -12.34 5.72 -8.92
CA LEU A 21 -13.51 6.01 -8.07
C LEU A 21 -14.75 5.21 -8.51
N ILE A 22 -15.02 5.11 -9.80
CA ILE A 22 -16.12 4.31 -10.37
C ILE A 22 -15.89 2.82 -10.11
N GLY A 23 -14.67 2.31 -10.26
CA GLY A 23 -14.33 0.93 -9.92
C GLY A 23 -14.51 0.63 -8.43
N THR A 24 -14.24 1.62 -7.57
CA THR A 24 -14.48 1.51 -6.13
C THR A 24 -15.97 1.53 -5.80
N LEU A 25 -16.71 2.49 -6.38
CA LEU A 25 -18.16 2.61 -6.18
C LEU A 25 -18.92 1.37 -6.67
N SER A 26 -18.54 0.83 -7.82
CA SER A 26 -19.12 -0.43 -8.33
C SER A 26 -18.85 -1.61 -7.41
N THR A 27 -17.67 -1.68 -6.78
CA THR A 27 -17.38 -2.67 -5.72
C THR A 27 -18.34 -2.48 -4.55
N ILE A 28 -18.50 -1.23 -4.08
CA ILE A 28 -19.42 -0.91 -2.99
C ILE A 28 -20.84 -1.33 -3.36
N ILE A 29 -21.35 -1.03 -4.55
CA ILE A 29 -22.73 -1.33 -4.95
C ILE A 29 -22.94 -2.84 -5.27
N GLY A 30 -21.88 -3.59 -5.58
CA GLY A 30 -21.97 -5.02 -5.94
C GLY A 30 -22.03 -5.27 -7.46
N LEU A 31 -21.58 -4.31 -8.27
CA LEU A 31 -21.53 -4.44 -9.73
C LEU A 31 -20.21 -5.12 -10.15
N GLY A 32 -20.22 -6.45 -10.04
CA GLY A 32 -19.03 -7.32 -10.14
C GLY A 32 -18.06 -7.01 -11.29
N PRO A 33 -18.50 -6.95 -12.57
CA PRO A 33 -17.58 -6.71 -13.69
C PRO A 33 -17.03 -5.26 -13.76
N ILE A 34 -17.83 -4.28 -13.32
CA ILE A 34 -17.48 -2.86 -13.42
C ILE A 34 -16.35 -2.50 -12.45
N LYS A 35 -16.16 -3.29 -11.38
CA LYS A 35 -15.05 -3.08 -10.42
C LYS A 35 -13.68 -3.02 -11.10
N TYR A 36 -13.51 -3.68 -12.25
CA TYR A 36 -12.27 -3.72 -13.00
C TYR A 36 -12.00 -2.43 -13.81
N PHE A 37 -12.92 -1.47 -13.85
CA PHE A 37 -12.69 -0.16 -14.48
C PHE A 37 -11.52 0.59 -13.85
N ARG A 38 -11.23 0.34 -12.57
CA ARG A 38 -10.03 0.89 -11.90
C ARG A 38 -8.72 0.57 -12.64
N PHE A 39 -8.65 -0.55 -13.36
CA PHE A 39 -7.51 -0.94 -14.20
C PHE A 39 -7.30 -0.07 -15.43
N LEU A 40 -8.31 0.70 -15.83
CA LEU A 40 -8.19 1.62 -16.96
C LEU A 40 -7.47 2.92 -16.57
N THR A 41 -7.38 3.23 -15.27
CA THR A 41 -6.69 4.43 -14.76
C THR A 41 -5.28 4.61 -15.35
N PRO A 42 -4.35 3.64 -15.27
CA PRO A 42 -3.03 3.79 -15.87
C PRO A 42 -3.07 3.81 -17.41
N MET A 43 -4.00 3.09 -18.04
CA MET A 43 -4.15 3.06 -19.50
C MET A 43 -4.56 4.41 -20.06
N LEU A 44 -5.48 5.11 -19.40
CA LEU A 44 -5.89 6.47 -19.77
C LEU A 44 -4.78 7.50 -19.58
N LEU A 45 -3.82 7.23 -18.70
CA LEU A 45 -2.63 8.04 -18.50
C LEU A 45 -1.49 7.66 -19.48
N ALA A 46 -1.56 6.52 -20.17
CA ALA A 46 -0.52 6.06 -21.08
C ALA A 46 -0.17 7.07 -22.20
N PRO A 47 -1.13 7.77 -22.85
CA PRO A 47 -0.80 8.81 -23.84
C PRO A 47 0.09 9.92 -23.28
N LEU A 48 -0.02 10.23 -21.98
CA LEU A 48 0.81 11.22 -21.34
C LEU A 48 2.26 10.77 -21.19
N VAL A 49 2.52 9.47 -21.11
CA VAL A 49 3.87 8.89 -21.00
C VAL A 49 4.69 9.25 -22.24
N PHE A 50 4.13 9.08 -23.45
CA PHE A 50 4.81 9.43 -24.69
C PHE A 50 5.13 10.93 -24.77
N HIS A 51 4.30 11.75 -24.16
CA HIS A 51 4.54 13.19 -24.07
C HIS A 51 5.57 13.59 -23.00
N ILE A 52 6.00 12.69 -22.10
CA ILE A 52 7.09 12.94 -21.14
C ILE A 52 8.41 13.13 -21.89
N HIS A 53 8.64 12.38 -22.96
CA HIS A 53 9.93 12.33 -23.64
C HIS A 53 10.30 13.64 -24.36
N ASN A 54 9.31 14.43 -24.79
CA ASN A 54 9.55 15.65 -25.58
C ASN A 54 9.76 16.91 -24.74
N GLU A 55 9.57 16.87 -23.41
CA GLU A 55 9.77 18.03 -22.53
C GLU A 55 11.14 17.96 -21.87
N ASN A 56 12.20 18.25 -22.64
CA ASN A 56 13.61 18.27 -22.23
C ASN A 56 13.99 19.39 -21.24
N LYS A 57 13.11 19.77 -20.31
CA LYS A 57 13.48 20.66 -19.20
C LYS A 57 13.79 19.81 -17.96
N HIS A 58 15.08 19.71 -17.65
CA HIS A 58 15.63 19.17 -16.42
C HIS A 58 15.09 19.91 -15.19
N ASP A 59 13.87 19.59 -14.79
CA ASP A 59 13.33 20.04 -13.53
C ASP A 59 14.03 19.22 -12.44
N LYS A 60 15.19 19.71 -11.96
CA LYS A 60 16.04 19.06 -10.95
C LYS A 60 15.24 18.61 -9.72
N PHE A 61 14.07 19.20 -9.49
CA PHE A 61 13.14 18.90 -8.42
C PHE A 61 12.45 17.53 -8.55
N LYS A 62 12.27 17.00 -9.77
CA LYS A 62 11.59 15.71 -10.01
C LYS A 62 12.57 14.52 -10.13
N PHE A 63 13.88 14.78 -10.10
CA PHE A 63 14.92 13.76 -10.29
C PHE A 63 14.86 12.59 -9.31
N ILE A 64 14.56 12.86 -8.02
CA ILE A 64 14.45 11.80 -7.01
C ILE A 64 13.26 10.88 -7.30
N VAL A 65 12.11 11.46 -7.69
CA VAL A 65 10.91 10.70 -8.07
C VAL A 65 11.21 9.86 -9.32
N ASP A 66 11.88 10.43 -10.31
CA ASP A 66 12.25 9.71 -11.54
C ASP A 66 13.13 8.48 -11.23
N ILE A 67 14.18 8.65 -10.44
CA ILE A 67 15.07 7.54 -10.07
C ILE A 67 14.32 6.51 -9.23
N PHE A 68 13.57 6.94 -8.22
CA PHE A 68 12.86 6.04 -7.32
C PHE A 68 11.84 5.20 -8.10
N SER A 69 11.00 5.83 -8.91
CA SER A 69 10.03 5.14 -9.75
C SER A 69 10.70 4.20 -10.75
N LEU A 70 11.78 4.63 -11.41
CA LEU A 70 12.52 3.77 -12.33
C LEU A 70 13.10 2.53 -11.64
N LYS A 71 13.70 2.70 -10.45
CA LYS A 71 14.25 1.58 -9.68
C LYS A 71 13.16 0.59 -9.26
N LEU A 72 11.99 1.08 -8.85
CA LEU A 72 10.85 0.22 -8.54
C LEU A 72 10.28 -0.48 -9.78
N ILE A 73 10.11 0.22 -10.91
CA ILE A 73 9.62 -0.37 -12.16
C ILE A 73 10.57 -1.47 -12.64
N VAL A 74 11.89 -1.23 -12.62
CA VAL A 74 12.90 -2.24 -12.98
C VAL A 74 12.83 -3.44 -12.03
N LEU A 75 12.73 -3.20 -10.72
CA LEU A 75 12.60 -4.27 -9.73
C LEU A 75 11.34 -5.11 -9.97
N PHE A 76 10.19 -4.47 -10.20
CA PHE A 76 8.94 -5.17 -10.46
C PHE A 76 8.95 -5.90 -11.80
N ALA A 77 9.62 -5.35 -12.84
CA ALA A 77 9.83 -6.06 -14.09
C ALA A 77 10.67 -7.33 -13.89
N ILE A 78 11.73 -7.27 -13.07
CA ILE A 78 12.53 -8.46 -12.71
C ILE A 78 11.65 -9.49 -11.98
N ILE A 79 10.85 -9.07 -10.99
CA ILE A 79 9.95 -9.95 -10.25
C ILE A 79 8.92 -10.59 -11.18
N ILE A 80 8.38 -9.86 -12.16
CA ILE A 80 7.44 -10.40 -13.15
C ILE A 80 8.10 -11.46 -14.03
N ILE A 81 9.31 -11.17 -14.53
CA ILE A 81 10.06 -12.14 -15.34
C ILE A 81 10.33 -13.40 -14.52
N ILE A 82 10.77 -13.26 -13.27
CA ILE A 82 10.99 -14.37 -12.36
C ILE A 82 9.68 -15.15 -12.14
N THR A 83 8.56 -14.46 -11.91
CA THR A 83 7.24 -15.08 -11.74
C THR A 83 6.84 -15.92 -12.96
N ILE A 84 7.06 -15.42 -14.17
CA ILE A 84 6.76 -16.15 -15.41
C ILE A 84 7.66 -17.39 -15.51
N ILE A 85 8.95 -17.25 -15.21
CA ILE A 85 9.93 -18.34 -15.24
C ILE A 85 9.59 -19.40 -14.19
N THR A 86 9.36 -19.02 -12.93
CA THR A 86 9.08 -19.96 -11.83
C THR A 86 7.76 -20.69 -12.08
N ASN A 87 6.69 -20.00 -12.44
CA ASN A 87 5.40 -20.64 -12.66
C ASN A 87 5.37 -21.54 -13.89
N SER A 88 6.11 -21.19 -14.95
CA SER A 88 6.11 -21.98 -16.19
C SER A 88 7.08 -23.16 -16.12
N LEU A 89 8.28 -22.95 -15.60
CA LEU A 89 9.34 -23.97 -15.61
C LEU A 89 9.34 -24.85 -14.36
N TYR A 90 9.10 -24.28 -13.18
CA TYR A 90 9.26 -24.99 -11.92
C TYR A 90 7.96 -25.61 -11.42
N TYR A 91 6.85 -24.87 -11.49
CA TYR A 91 5.57 -25.33 -10.94
C TYR A 91 4.58 -25.86 -11.98
N SER A 92 4.84 -25.67 -13.28
CA SER A 92 3.94 -26.06 -14.38
C SER A 92 2.50 -25.54 -14.26
N ILE A 93 2.27 -24.48 -13.48
CA ILE A 93 0.98 -23.80 -13.33
C ILE A 93 0.75 -22.81 -14.48
N GLY A 94 1.85 -22.31 -15.07
CA GLY A 94 1.81 -21.27 -16.09
C GLY A 94 1.39 -19.90 -15.53
N PHE A 95 1.10 -18.96 -16.42
CA PHE A 95 0.70 -17.60 -16.04
C PHE A 95 -0.81 -17.51 -15.82
N THR A 96 -1.25 -17.47 -14.57
CA THR A 96 -2.68 -17.46 -14.22
C THR A 96 -3.29 -16.06 -14.24
N TYR A 97 -4.62 -16.00 -14.25
CA TYR A 97 -5.37 -14.77 -14.07
C TYR A 97 -5.00 -14.02 -12.77
N ARG A 98 -4.75 -14.74 -11.66
CA ARG A 98 -4.34 -14.11 -10.40
C ARG A 98 -2.95 -13.48 -10.49
N ASN A 99 -2.00 -14.13 -11.18
CA ASN A 99 -0.70 -13.53 -11.44
C ASN A 99 -0.87 -12.19 -12.19
N PHE A 100 -1.65 -12.19 -13.27
CA PHE A 100 -1.95 -10.98 -14.03
C PHE A 100 -2.55 -9.88 -13.15
N VAL A 101 -3.59 -10.19 -12.38
CA VAL A 101 -4.27 -9.22 -11.52
C VAL A 101 -3.33 -8.63 -10.47
N ASN A 102 -2.53 -9.44 -9.79
CA ASN A 102 -1.59 -8.96 -8.77
C ASN A 102 -0.47 -8.10 -9.39
N ILE A 103 -0.01 -8.44 -10.60
CA ILE A 103 0.96 -7.61 -11.35
C ILE A 103 0.37 -6.24 -11.64
N ILE A 104 -0.87 -6.21 -12.12
CA ILE A 104 -1.58 -4.95 -12.38
C ILE A 104 -1.72 -4.15 -11.09
N PHE A 105 -2.18 -4.76 -9.99
CA PHE A 105 -2.30 -4.06 -8.71
C PHE A 105 -0.98 -3.48 -8.19
N LEU A 106 0.13 -4.16 -8.42
CA LEU A 106 1.46 -3.70 -8.01
C LEU A 106 1.95 -2.51 -8.86
N ILE A 107 1.78 -2.59 -10.18
CA ILE A 107 2.37 -1.64 -11.14
C ILE A 107 1.46 -0.44 -11.45
N SER A 108 0.15 -0.65 -11.57
CA SER A 108 -0.84 0.36 -11.97
C SER A 108 -0.75 1.63 -11.10
N PRO A 109 -0.83 1.54 -9.76
CA PRO A 109 -0.74 2.72 -8.89
C PRO A 109 0.60 3.44 -8.99
N LEU A 110 1.70 2.69 -9.16
CA LEU A 110 3.04 3.24 -9.28
C LEU A 110 3.19 4.07 -10.58
N ILE A 111 2.84 3.48 -11.73
CA ILE A 111 2.92 4.16 -13.03
C ILE A 111 1.95 5.34 -13.08
N GLY A 112 0.69 5.14 -12.68
CA GLY A 112 -0.31 6.19 -12.69
C GLY A 112 0.10 7.39 -11.85
N SER A 113 0.54 7.15 -10.62
CA SER A 113 1.01 8.22 -9.72
C SER A 113 2.27 8.91 -10.25
N TYR A 114 3.19 8.15 -10.87
CA TYR A 114 4.39 8.71 -11.46
C TYR A 114 4.05 9.67 -12.60
N VAL A 115 3.20 9.25 -13.55
CA VAL A 115 2.76 10.07 -14.68
C VAL A 115 2.07 11.35 -14.20
N ILE A 116 1.15 11.23 -13.23
CA ILE A 116 0.47 12.39 -12.63
C ILE A 116 1.52 13.34 -12.05
N SER A 117 2.38 12.87 -11.15
CA SER A 117 3.41 13.69 -10.49
C SER A 117 4.38 14.35 -11.47
N LYS A 118 4.62 13.72 -12.62
CA LYS A 118 5.49 14.26 -13.68
C LYS A 118 4.79 15.34 -14.49
N LYS A 119 3.50 15.17 -14.82
CA LYS A 119 2.78 16.06 -15.74
C LYS A 119 2.07 17.23 -15.10
N VAL A 120 1.70 17.13 -13.82
CA VAL A 120 1.12 18.27 -13.11
C VAL A 120 2.19 19.03 -12.33
N ASN A 121 1.95 20.33 -12.12
CA ASN A 121 2.74 21.09 -11.16
C ASN A 121 2.33 20.73 -9.73
N LYS A 122 3.08 21.25 -8.76
CA LYS A 122 2.86 20.94 -7.36
C LYS A 122 1.48 21.39 -6.86
N GLU A 123 1.02 22.58 -7.23
CA GLU A 123 -0.29 23.09 -6.79
C GLU A 123 -1.43 22.22 -7.29
N SER A 124 -1.38 21.83 -8.56
CA SER A 124 -2.34 20.90 -9.17
C SER A 124 -2.28 19.52 -8.51
N LEU A 125 -1.10 19.04 -8.12
CA LEU A 125 -0.96 17.78 -7.37
C LEU A 125 -1.63 17.88 -5.99
N LEU A 126 -1.46 18.99 -5.27
CA LEU A 126 -2.17 19.20 -3.99
C LEU A 126 -3.69 19.21 -4.18
N LYS A 127 -4.19 19.83 -5.27
CA LYS A 127 -5.61 19.82 -5.63
C LYS A 127 -6.11 18.40 -5.93
N ILE A 128 -5.34 17.60 -6.66
CA ILE A 128 -5.66 16.20 -6.96
C ILE A 128 -5.75 15.37 -5.67
N ILE A 129 -4.79 15.50 -4.75
CA ILE A 129 -4.81 14.77 -3.47
C ILE A 129 -6.03 15.19 -2.63
N ASN A 130 -6.36 16.48 -2.57
CA ASN A 130 -7.56 16.96 -1.88
C ASN A 130 -8.86 16.43 -2.53
N TYR A 131 -8.90 16.38 -3.86
CA TYR A 131 -10.02 15.81 -4.59
C TYR A 131 -10.21 14.33 -4.23
N LEU A 132 -9.14 13.54 -4.25
CA LEU A 132 -9.18 12.14 -3.85
C LEU A 132 -9.65 11.97 -2.41
N PHE A 133 -9.16 12.79 -1.48
CA PHE A 133 -9.62 12.75 -0.10
C PHE A 133 -11.13 12.89 -0.02
N TRP A 134 -11.72 13.94 -0.58
CA TRP A 134 -13.17 14.16 -0.53
C TRP A 134 -13.96 13.10 -1.28
N ALA A 135 -13.46 12.62 -2.41
CA ALA A 135 -14.09 11.53 -3.14
C ALA A 135 -14.14 10.25 -2.30
N PHE A 136 -13.08 9.94 -1.56
CA PHE A 136 -13.06 8.79 -0.66
C PHE A 136 -13.90 8.99 0.60
N VAL A 137 -13.99 10.21 1.15
CA VAL A 137 -14.97 10.51 2.21
C VAL A 137 -16.38 10.17 1.73
N PHE A 138 -16.74 10.63 0.53
CA PHE A 138 -18.04 10.34 -0.06
C PHE A 138 -18.28 8.83 -0.29
N LEU A 139 -17.31 8.11 -0.84
CA LEU A 139 -17.39 6.66 -1.03
C LEU A 139 -17.52 5.90 0.29
N TYR A 140 -16.81 6.35 1.33
CA TYR A 140 -16.91 5.75 2.66
C TYR A 140 -18.30 5.98 3.27
N ILE A 141 -18.86 7.18 3.16
CA ILE A 141 -20.25 7.46 3.58
C ILE A 141 -21.24 6.55 2.84
N ILE A 142 -21.13 6.39 1.52
CA ILE A 142 -21.97 5.46 0.75
C ILE A 142 -21.82 4.02 1.29
N THR A 143 -20.60 3.62 1.64
CA THR A 143 -20.34 2.29 2.20
C THR A 143 -21.08 2.09 3.52
N LEU A 144 -21.01 3.07 4.44
CA LEU A 144 -21.73 3.02 5.71
C LEU A 144 -23.25 2.96 5.50
N ILE A 145 -23.79 3.77 4.59
CA ILE A 145 -25.22 3.76 4.24
C ILE A 145 -25.63 2.39 3.68
N LYS A 146 -24.83 1.81 2.77
CA LYS A 146 -25.13 0.51 2.18
C LYS A 146 -25.12 -0.62 3.22
N LEU A 147 -24.18 -0.57 4.16
CA LEU A 147 -24.09 -1.54 5.25
C LEU A 147 -25.20 -1.36 6.29
N GLY A 148 -26.00 -0.30 6.21
CA GLY A 148 -27.08 -0.03 7.17
C GLY A 148 -26.56 0.39 8.54
N VAL A 149 -25.34 0.94 8.60
CA VAL A 149 -24.69 1.35 9.86
C VAL A 149 -25.56 2.39 10.56
N THR A 150 -25.96 2.08 11.78
CA THR A 150 -26.82 2.96 12.60
C THR A 150 -26.00 4.07 13.27
N LEU A 151 -26.69 5.13 13.74
CA LEU A 151 -26.04 6.18 14.53
C LEU A 151 -25.46 5.63 15.83
N ASP A 152 -26.11 4.65 16.45
CA ASP A 152 -25.63 4.02 17.68
C ASP A 152 -24.32 3.26 17.43
N ALA A 153 -24.20 2.53 16.31
CA ALA A 153 -22.95 1.88 15.91
C ALA A 153 -21.81 2.90 15.67
N ILE A 154 -22.12 4.05 15.06
CA ILE A 154 -21.15 5.15 14.89
C ILE A 154 -20.68 5.68 16.25
N ILE A 155 -21.61 5.89 17.19
CA ILE A 155 -21.28 6.35 18.55
C ILE A 155 -20.46 5.28 19.30
N GLY A 156 -20.82 4.00 19.15
CA GLY A 156 -20.09 2.86 19.70
C GLY A 156 -18.63 2.83 19.24
N ALA A 157 -18.41 2.90 17.93
CA ALA A 157 -17.08 2.95 17.33
C ALA A 157 -16.22 4.11 17.86
N ILE A 158 -16.81 5.29 18.09
CA ILE A 158 -16.11 6.48 18.62
C ILE A 158 -15.84 6.34 20.12
N SER A 159 -16.80 5.82 20.88
CA SER A 159 -16.72 5.68 22.34
C SER A 159 -15.73 4.60 22.78
N GLY A 160 -15.32 3.73 21.86
CA GLY A 160 -14.32 2.69 22.10
C GLY A 160 -14.90 1.39 22.65
N THR A 161 -16.22 1.26 22.77
CA THR A 161 -16.88 -0.01 23.12
C THR A 161 -16.55 -1.12 22.10
N ASP A 162 -16.38 -0.73 20.84
CA ASP A 162 -16.06 -1.66 19.75
C ASP A 162 -14.55 -1.89 19.61
N LEU A 163 -13.72 -1.15 20.34
CA LEU A 163 -12.27 -1.40 20.39
C LEU A 163 -11.94 -2.67 21.17
N THR A 164 -12.86 -3.22 21.95
CA THR A 164 -12.69 -4.52 22.62
C THR A 164 -13.26 -5.66 21.80
N ASN A 165 -14.44 -5.48 21.19
CA ASN A 165 -15.11 -6.52 20.38
C ASN A 165 -14.72 -6.41 18.89
N SER A 166 -14.14 -7.47 18.32
CA SER A 166 -13.52 -7.45 16.98
C SER A 166 -14.49 -7.35 15.80
N GLU A 167 -15.78 -7.13 16.05
CA GLU A 167 -16.84 -7.07 15.05
C GLU A 167 -17.49 -5.68 15.11
N SER A 168 -16.84 -4.68 14.51
CA SER A 168 -17.45 -3.36 14.37
C SER A 168 -18.19 -3.28 13.04
N GLU A 169 -19.47 -2.90 13.07
CA GLU A 169 -20.30 -2.74 11.86
C GLU A 169 -19.74 -1.67 10.89
N THR A 170 -18.89 -0.77 11.39
CA THR A 170 -18.27 0.30 10.61
C THR A 170 -16.95 -0.12 9.93
N GLU A 171 -16.50 -1.36 10.14
CA GLU A 171 -15.24 -1.84 9.61
C GLU A 171 -15.22 -1.84 8.08
N SER A 172 -14.26 -1.12 7.50
CA SER A 172 -14.10 -1.07 6.05
C SER A 172 -12.65 -0.96 5.65
N GLY A 173 -12.26 -1.66 4.58
CA GLY A 173 -10.95 -1.48 3.94
C GLY A 173 -10.72 -0.06 3.40
N LEU A 174 -11.79 0.71 3.12
CA LEU A 174 -11.69 2.12 2.73
C LEU A 174 -11.28 3.04 3.88
N SER A 175 -11.26 2.59 5.13
CA SER A 175 -10.74 3.41 6.23
C SER A 175 -9.22 3.55 6.20
N LEU A 176 -8.51 2.57 5.64
CA LEU A 176 -7.05 2.49 5.62
C LEU A 176 -6.39 3.70 4.93
N ILE A 177 -7.01 4.20 3.86
CA ILE A 177 -6.53 5.36 3.10
C ILE A 177 -6.49 6.64 3.94
N PHE A 178 -7.41 6.81 4.88
CA PHE A 178 -7.49 8.04 5.68
C PHE A 178 -6.27 8.19 6.59
N GLY A 179 -5.59 7.09 6.92
CA GLY A 179 -4.30 7.13 7.61
C GLY A 179 -3.23 7.88 6.81
N PHE A 180 -3.12 7.63 5.50
CA PHE A 180 -2.19 8.35 4.64
C PHE A 180 -2.58 9.83 4.48
N PHE A 181 -3.88 10.11 4.32
CA PHE A 181 -4.37 11.49 4.26
C PHE A 181 -4.11 12.27 5.55
N SER A 182 -4.18 11.62 6.70
CA SER A 182 -3.86 12.25 7.99
C SER A 182 -2.42 12.75 8.03
N LEU A 183 -1.44 11.91 7.67
CA LEU A 183 -0.04 12.31 7.59
C LEU A 183 0.18 13.45 6.60
N TYR A 184 -0.49 13.39 5.44
CA TYR A 184 -0.41 14.44 4.42
C TYR A 184 -0.94 15.79 4.91
N PHE A 185 -2.13 15.82 5.53
CA PHE A 185 -2.69 17.06 6.05
C PHE A 185 -1.93 17.60 7.26
N LEU A 186 -1.37 16.72 8.08
CA LEU A 186 -0.47 17.09 9.16
C LEU A 186 0.78 17.80 8.63
N PHE A 187 1.44 17.22 7.62
CA PHE A 187 2.62 17.81 6.97
C PHE A 187 2.33 19.19 6.37
N HIS A 188 1.14 19.38 5.80
CA HIS A 188 0.71 20.66 5.23
C HIS A 188 0.06 21.62 6.25
N LYS A 189 0.07 21.30 7.55
CA LYS A 189 -0.53 22.10 8.63
C LYS A 189 -2.02 22.40 8.44
N ARG A 190 -2.75 21.52 7.75
CA ARG A 190 -4.21 21.64 7.54
C ARG A 190 -4.95 20.86 8.62
N TYR A 191 -4.86 21.34 9.87
CA TYR A 191 -5.30 20.60 11.05
C TYR A 191 -6.77 20.18 11.02
N ASN A 192 -7.66 20.97 10.43
CA ASN A 192 -9.08 20.61 10.31
C ASN A 192 -9.27 19.33 9.47
N LEU A 193 -8.56 19.21 8.35
CA LEU A 193 -8.63 18.02 7.49
C LEU A 193 -7.88 16.84 8.10
N PHE A 194 -6.79 17.11 8.82
CA PHE A 194 -6.09 16.10 9.61
C PHE A 194 -7.00 15.48 10.67
N LEU A 195 -7.68 16.29 11.49
CA LEU A 195 -8.62 15.82 12.49
C LEU A 195 -9.80 15.05 11.87
N LEU A 196 -10.33 15.55 10.74
CA LEU A 196 -11.37 14.83 10.01
C LEU A 196 -10.87 13.47 9.50
N SER A 197 -9.66 13.40 8.93
CA SER A 197 -9.10 12.12 8.48
C SER A 197 -8.82 11.15 9.63
N LEU A 198 -8.35 11.63 10.78
CA LEU A 198 -8.20 10.82 11.98
C LEU A 198 -9.53 10.28 12.47
N PHE A 199 -10.55 11.14 12.51
CA PHE A 199 -11.90 10.74 12.87
C PHE A 199 -12.40 9.62 11.95
N LEU A 200 -12.16 9.70 10.64
CA LEU A 200 -12.54 8.65 9.69
C LEU A 200 -11.74 7.35 9.85
N VAL A 201 -10.47 7.41 10.31
CA VAL A 201 -9.70 6.20 10.67
C VAL A 201 -10.31 5.54 11.90
N VAL A 202 -10.64 6.31 12.94
CA VAL A 202 -11.29 5.80 14.17
C VAL A 202 -12.65 5.21 13.85
N LEU A 203 -13.47 5.95 13.09
CA LEU A 203 -14.78 5.50 12.65
C LEU A 203 -14.70 4.20 11.84
N GLY A 204 -13.60 3.98 11.11
CA GLY A 204 -13.34 2.75 10.38
C GLY A 204 -13.08 1.50 11.23
N GLY A 205 -13.00 1.60 12.56
CA GLY A 205 -12.93 0.47 13.49
C GLY A 205 -11.64 -0.36 13.45
N LYS A 206 -10.77 -0.17 12.45
CA LYS A 206 -9.53 -0.96 12.29
C LYS A 206 -8.44 -0.55 13.27
N ARG A 207 -8.33 -1.28 14.38
CA ARG A 207 -7.35 -1.07 15.46
C ARG A 207 -5.90 -0.96 14.96
N ILE A 208 -5.50 -1.84 14.05
CA ILE A 208 -4.15 -1.82 13.47
C ILE A 208 -3.92 -0.56 12.63
N ALA A 209 -4.96 -0.07 11.93
CA ALA A 209 -4.86 1.18 11.20
C ALA A 209 -4.70 2.38 12.15
N MET A 210 -5.44 2.41 13.26
CA MET A 210 -5.30 3.44 14.29
C MET A 210 -3.89 3.43 14.91
N GLY A 211 -3.40 2.26 15.33
CA GLY A 211 -2.06 2.09 15.87
C GLY A 211 -0.96 2.44 14.86
N GLY A 212 -1.16 2.05 13.60
CA GLY A 212 -0.26 2.39 12.50
C GLY A 212 -0.17 3.90 12.27
N VAL A 213 -1.30 4.60 12.26
CA VAL A 213 -1.33 6.07 12.13
C VAL A 213 -0.64 6.74 13.30
N LEU A 214 -0.91 6.29 14.53
CA LEU A 214 -0.26 6.83 15.72
C LEU A 214 1.27 6.68 15.65
N LEU A 215 1.76 5.48 15.36
CA LEU A 215 3.20 5.22 15.22
C LEU A 215 3.82 6.02 14.08
N SER A 216 3.13 6.17 12.95
CA SER A 216 3.59 7.00 11.84
C SER A 216 3.62 8.48 12.17
N ILE A 217 2.69 9.01 12.99
CA ILE A 217 2.75 10.38 13.49
C ILE A 217 3.95 10.56 14.43
N ILE A 218 4.21 9.60 15.31
CA ILE A 218 5.39 9.60 16.17
C ILE A 218 6.67 9.65 15.32
N VAL A 219 6.78 8.77 14.32
CA VAL A 219 7.90 8.77 13.37
C VAL A 219 8.00 10.12 12.64
N PHE A 220 6.88 10.70 12.20
CA PHE A 220 6.85 11.99 11.51
C PHE A 220 7.51 13.11 12.31
N TYR A 221 7.27 13.16 13.63
CA TYR A 221 7.85 14.16 14.53
C TYR A 221 9.27 13.84 14.99
N ILE A 222 9.61 12.55 15.17
CA ILE A 222 10.95 12.12 15.59
C ILE A 222 11.95 12.20 14.42
N TYR A 223 11.51 11.93 13.19
CA TYR A 223 12.37 11.84 12.02
C TYR A 223 13.25 13.09 11.77
N PRO A 224 12.74 14.34 11.88
CA PRO A 224 13.57 15.55 11.77
C PRO A 224 14.78 15.58 12.71
N VAL A 225 14.66 15.02 13.92
CA VAL A 225 15.75 14.99 14.93
C VAL A 225 16.93 14.15 14.42
N PHE A 226 16.64 13.04 13.74
CA PHE A 226 17.65 12.13 13.17
C PHE A 226 17.99 12.43 11.71
N ASN A 227 17.33 13.41 11.08
CA ASN A 227 17.44 13.66 9.64
C ASN A 227 18.87 13.96 9.19
N LEU A 228 19.68 14.67 9.99
CA LEU A 228 21.08 14.93 9.65
C LEU A 228 21.90 13.63 9.59
N LEU A 229 21.74 12.76 10.58
CA LEU A 229 22.42 11.47 10.64
C LEU A 229 21.97 10.57 9.47
N ILE A 230 20.65 10.49 9.24
CA ILE A 230 20.06 9.69 8.16
C ILE A 230 20.50 10.22 6.80
N ARG A 231 20.53 11.54 6.59
CA ARG A 231 20.93 12.15 5.32
C ARG A 231 22.38 11.89 4.98
N ASN A 232 23.29 11.96 5.96
CA ASN A 232 24.71 11.73 5.75
C ASN A 232 25.02 10.25 5.52
N ASN A 233 24.30 9.35 6.21
CA ASN A 233 24.54 7.91 6.18
C ASN A 233 23.39 7.11 5.55
N ARG A 234 22.73 7.67 4.51
CA ARG A 234 21.47 7.13 3.99
C ARG A 234 21.54 5.68 3.51
N ASN A 235 22.63 5.29 2.84
CA ASN A 235 22.80 3.90 2.39
C ASN A 235 22.94 2.95 3.59
N LEU A 236 23.67 3.36 4.63
CA LEU A 236 23.84 2.58 5.85
C LEU A 236 22.52 2.47 6.61
N PHE A 237 21.78 3.57 6.74
CA PHE A 237 20.43 3.58 7.32
C PHE A 237 19.49 2.64 6.57
N ALA A 238 19.47 2.71 5.24
CA ALA A 238 18.66 1.82 4.41
C ALA A 238 19.05 0.34 4.58
N ALA A 239 20.36 0.03 4.60
CA ALA A 239 20.82 -1.33 4.84
C ALA A 239 20.44 -1.85 6.22
N PHE A 240 20.65 -1.06 7.28
CA PHE A 240 20.29 -1.42 8.65
C PHE A 240 18.78 -1.65 8.80
N PHE A 241 17.96 -0.75 8.26
CA PHE A 241 16.51 -0.89 8.28
C PHE A 241 16.04 -2.12 7.47
N THR A 242 16.67 -2.40 6.32
CA THR A 242 16.43 -3.63 5.55
C THR A 242 16.73 -4.88 6.38
N VAL A 243 17.84 -4.89 7.13
CA VAL A 243 18.16 -6.02 8.03
C VAL A 243 17.09 -6.18 9.11
N ILE A 244 16.59 -5.09 9.70
CA ILE A 244 15.48 -5.15 10.67
C ILE A 244 14.23 -5.76 10.03
N LEU A 245 13.84 -5.31 8.84
CA LEU A 245 12.67 -5.85 8.14
C LEU A 245 12.87 -7.32 7.73
N PHE A 246 14.09 -7.70 7.35
CA PHE A 246 14.42 -9.08 7.06
C PHE A 246 14.30 -9.96 8.32
N ILE A 247 14.80 -9.51 9.46
CA ILE A 247 14.63 -10.20 10.75
C ILE A 247 13.14 -10.31 11.09
N ALA A 248 12.37 -9.23 10.93
CA ALA A 248 10.92 -9.25 11.16
C ALA A 248 10.18 -10.25 10.25
N ALA A 249 10.58 -10.38 8.99
CA ALA A 249 10.01 -11.38 8.08
C ALA A 249 10.36 -12.82 8.51
N ASN A 250 11.58 -13.05 8.98
CA ASN A 250 11.97 -14.36 9.53
C ASN A 250 11.27 -14.67 10.86
N LEU A 251 11.02 -13.67 11.71
CA LEU A 251 10.20 -13.85 12.92
C LEU A 251 8.79 -14.31 12.55
N TRP A 252 8.18 -13.78 11.49
CA TRP A 252 6.91 -14.32 10.98
C TRP A 252 7.03 -15.77 10.54
N THR A 253 8.11 -16.16 9.85
CA THR A 253 8.36 -17.58 9.54
C THR A 253 8.34 -18.41 10.82
N LEU A 254 9.12 -18.05 11.84
CA LEU A 254 9.17 -18.82 13.10
C LEU A 254 7.79 -18.91 13.78
N LEU A 255 7.04 -17.80 13.81
CA LEU A 255 5.68 -17.78 14.36
C LEU A 255 4.73 -18.71 13.60
N PHE A 256 4.84 -18.77 12.27
CA PHE A 256 3.94 -19.59 11.45
C PHE A 256 4.33 -21.06 11.38
N PHE A 257 5.59 -21.40 11.67
CA PHE A 257 6.04 -22.78 11.83
C PHE A 257 5.75 -23.33 13.24
N GLY A 258 5.17 -22.53 14.12
CA GLY A 258 4.73 -22.96 15.44
C GLY A 258 5.84 -22.99 16.51
N GLU A 259 7.02 -22.41 16.24
CA GLU A 259 8.15 -22.38 17.18
C GLU A 259 7.83 -21.69 18.52
N TYR A 260 6.78 -20.86 18.53
CA TYR A 260 6.31 -20.13 19.71
C TYR A 260 4.87 -20.49 20.13
N ASP A 261 4.30 -21.56 19.59
CA ASP A 261 2.91 -21.94 19.85
C ASP A 261 2.65 -22.23 21.33
N ASP A 262 3.55 -22.99 21.97
CA ASP A 262 3.49 -23.29 23.41
C ASP A 262 3.57 -22.01 24.26
N VAL A 263 4.47 -21.09 23.91
CA VAL A 263 4.64 -19.81 24.61
C VAL A 263 3.38 -18.95 24.50
N ILE A 264 2.78 -18.88 23.31
CA ILE A 264 1.53 -18.13 23.10
C ILE A 264 0.42 -18.75 23.95
N GLN A 265 0.27 -20.08 23.93
CA GLN A 265 -0.76 -20.76 24.68
C GLN A 265 -0.57 -20.62 26.20
N GLU A 266 0.66 -20.72 26.71
CA GLU A 266 0.98 -20.55 28.12
C GLU A 266 0.71 -19.11 28.59
N MET A 267 1.11 -18.10 27.81
CA MET A 267 0.95 -16.69 28.21
C MET A 267 -0.47 -16.16 28.07
N THR A 268 -1.22 -16.64 27.07
CA THR A 268 -2.53 -16.06 26.72
C THR A 268 -3.71 -16.94 27.10
N GLY A 269 -3.49 -18.24 27.34
CA GLY A 269 -4.55 -19.22 27.56
C GLY A 269 -5.42 -19.53 26.34
N ILE A 270 -5.09 -18.98 25.16
CA ILE A 270 -5.80 -19.24 23.91
C ILE A 270 -4.92 -19.97 22.90
N SER A 271 -5.53 -20.66 21.93
CA SER A 271 -4.77 -21.36 20.90
C SER A 271 -4.05 -20.36 19.98
N PRO A 272 -2.85 -20.69 19.47
CA PRO A 272 -2.10 -19.81 18.56
C PRO A 272 -2.89 -19.40 17.32
N ASN A 273 -3.65 -20.34 16.74
CA ASN A 273 -4.49 -20.02 15.59
C ASN A 273 -5.62 -19.03 15.94
N LEU A 274 -6.20 -19.09 17.15
CA LEU A 274 -7.18 -18.09 17.61
C LEU A 274 -6.50 -16.73 17.85
N PHE A 275 -5.32 -16.72 18.44
CA PHE A 275 -4.51 -15.51 18.64
C PHE A 275 -4.22 -14.78 17.32
N PHE A 276 -3.87 -15.54 16.27
CA PHE A 276 -3.64 -15.01 14.93
C PHE A 276 -4.90 -14.86 14.08
N MET A 277 -6.09 -15.06 14.65
CA MET A 277 -7.39 -14.95 13.96
C MET A 277 -7.49 -15.83 12.71
N GLY A 278 -7.01 -17.08 12.80
CA GLY A 278 -7.09 -18.06 11.72
C GLY A 278 -6.00 -17.97 10.66
N ARG A 279 -5.07 -17.00 10.76
CA ARG A 279 -4.00 -16.81 9.75
C ARG A 279 -2.96 -17.93 9.77
N LEU A 280 -2.69 -18.51 10.94
CA LEU A 280 -1.69 -19.57 11.10
C LEU A 280 -2.07 -20.82 10.30
N ASN A 281 -3.33 -21.27 10.40
CA ASN A 281 -3.82 -22.41 9.62
C ASN A 281 -3.64 -22.21 8.12
N ARG A 282 -3.94 -21.03 7.58
CA ARG A 282 -3.79 -20.75 6.14
C ARG A 282 -2.33 -20.90 5.67
N ILE A 283 -1.39 -20.55 6.53
CA ILE A 283 0.05 -20.64 6.21
C ILE A 283 0.52 -22.08 6.30
N SER A 284 0.07 -22.80 7.33
CA SER A 284 0.27 -24.24 7.43
C SER A 284 -0.26 -24.95 6.19
N ASP A 285 -1.46 -24.61 5.71
CA ASP A 285 -2.04 -25.20 4.51
C ASP A 285 -1.21 -24.89 3.24
N PHE A 286 -0.69 -23.66 3.12
CA PHE A 286 0.21 -23.29 2.03
C PHE A 286 1.49 -24.13 2.03
N PHE A 287 2.17 -24.25 3.18
CA PHE A 287 3.40 -25.03 3.29
C PHE A 287 3.14 -26.54 3.16
N TYR A 288 2.01 -27.03 3.64
CA TYR A 288 1.58 -28.41 3.46
C TYR A 288 1.34 -28.75 1.97
N ALA A 289 0.83 -27.80 1.19
CA ALA A 289 0.65 -27.97 -0.25
C ALA A 289 1.98 -27.91 -1.04
N LEU A 290 3.02 -27.31 -0.47
CA LEU A 290 4.32 -27.09 -1.11
C LEU A 290 5.30 -28.27 -1.01
N LYS A 291 5.00 -29.25 -0.15
CA LYS A 291 5.69 -30.49 0.29
C LYS A 291 7.16 -30.82 -0.05
N ASP A 292 7.79 -30.28 -1.10
CA ASP A 292 9.14 -30.63 -1.54
C ASP A 292 9.96 -29.46 -2.19
N SER A 293 9.61 -28.18 -1.97
CA SER A 293 10.41 -27.05 -2.54
C SER A 293 11.14 -26.22 -1.48
N ASP A 294 12.36 -26.65 -1.16
CA ASP A 294 13.25 -25.96 -0.21
C ASP A 294 13.80 -24.62 -0.74
N ASN A 295 13.61 -24.30 -2.02
CA ASN A 295 14.30 -23.18 -2.65
C ASN A 295 13.42 -21.95 -2.86
N TYR A 296 12.92 -21.37 -1.75
CA TYR A 296 12.21 -20.07 -1.78
C TYR A 296 13.16 -18.87 -1.87
N PHE A 297 14.47 -19.09 -2.03
CA PHE A 297 15.49 -18.04 -1.98
C PHE A 297 15.31 -16.94 -3.04
N VAL A 298 14.83 -17.32 -4.23
CA VAL A 298 14.50 -16.40 -5.34
C VAL A 298 13.02 -15.98 -5.31
N GLY A 299 12.25 -16.53 -4.39
CA GLY A 299 10.81 -16.31 -4.25
C GLY A 299 9.98 -17.25 -5.12
N PHE A 300 8.73 -17.43 -4.72
CA PHE A 300 7.77 -18.26 -5.47
C PHE A 300 7.25 -17.58 -6.75
N GLY A 301 7.35 -16.26 -6.84
CA GLY A 301 6.72 -15.46 -7.87
C GLY A 301 5.40 -14.83 -7.40
N LEU A 302 5.07 -13.69 -8.00
CA LEU A 302 3.97 -12.85 -7.58
C LEU A 302 2.60 -13.47 -7.91
N GLY A 303 1.73 -13.58 -6.90
CA GLY A 303 0.45 -14.27 -6.97
C GLY A 303 0.53 -15.79 -6.85
N TYR A 304 1.72 -16.36 -6.62
CA TYR A 304 1.87 -17.80 -6.43
C TYR A 304 1.19 -18.28 -5.14
N VAL A 305 1.40 -17.56 -4.03
CA VAL A 305 0.82 -17.93 -2.72
C VAL A 305 -0.71 -18.01 -2.83
N GLU A 306 -1.31 -17.03 -3.51
CA GLU A 306 -2.76 -17.01 -3.75
C GLU A 306 -3.24 -18.10 -4.70
N ASN A 307 -2.44 -18.45 -5.73
CA ASN A 307 -2.77 -19.56 -6.61
C ASN A 307 -2.79 -20.89 -5.84
N ILE A 308 -1.82 -21.15 -4.97
CA ILE A 308 -1.79 -22.37 -4.16
C ILE A 308 -3.00 -22.43 -3.23
N LEU A 309 -3.23 -21.37 -2.45
CA LEU A 309 -4.36 -21.33 -1.53
C LEU A 309 -5.72 -21.47 -2.25
N TYR A 310 -5.87 -20.84 -3.41
CA TYR A 310 -7.13 -20.88 -4.15
C TYR A 310 -7.36 -22.21 -4.87
N TYR A 311 -6.40 -22.70 -5.65
CA TYR A 311 -6.60 -23.86 -6.51
C TYR A 311 -6.34 -25.19 -5.81
N PHE A 312 -5.48 -25.22 -4.78
CA PHE A 312 -5.09 -26.47 -4.11
C PHE A 312 -5.71 -26.63 -2.73
N VAL A 313 -5.93 -25.53 -2.00
CA VAL A 313 -6.54 -25.55 -0.66
C VAL A 313 -8.03 -25.16 -0.70
N ASN A 314 -8.56 -24.71 -1.85
CA ASN A 314 -9.94 -24.21 -2.01
C ASN A 314 -10.28 -23.05 -1.06
N LEU A 315 -9.30 -22.21 -0.72
CA LEU A 315 -9.50 -21.00 0.07
C LEU A 315 -9.80 -19.81 -0.85
N GLU A 316 -11.04 -19.34 -0.83
CA GLU A 316 -11.47 -18.19 -1.62
C GLU A 316 -10.82 -16.88 -1.16
N THR A 317 -10.46 -16.80 0.12
CA THR A 317 -9.94 -15.58 0.73
C THR A 317 -8.41 -15.49 0.64
N PRO A 318 -7.87 -14.32 0.29
CA PRO A 318 -6.43 -14.14 0.12
C PRO A 318 -5.67 -14.21 1.45
N PHE A 319 -4.36 -14.27 1.33
CA PHE A 319 -3.41 -14.30 2.44
C PHE A 319 -3.39 -12.97 3.20
N HIS A 320 -3.94 -12.87 4.43
CA HIS A 320 -4.07 -11.59 5.18
C HIS A 320 -2.79 -11.16 5.94
N ASN A 321 -1.66 -11.11 5.25
CA ASN A 321 -0.39 -10.53 5.71
C ASN A 321 0.50 -10.27 4.48
N ASP A 322 0.28 -9.13 3.82
CA ASP A 322 1.04 -8.75 2.63
C ASP A 322 2.55 -8.66 2.88
N PHE A 323 2.98 -8.31 4.09
CA PHE A 323 4.41 -8.23 4.41
C PHE A 323 5.10 -9.58 4.27
N TYR A 324 4.52 -10.61 4.87
CA TYR A 324 5.03 -11.96 4.74
C TYR A 324 4.75 -12.56 3.36
N ARG A 325 3.61 -12.24 2.74
CA ARG A 325 3.34 -12.63 1.34
C ARG A 325 4.42 -12.13 0.40
N LEU A 326 4.81 -10.85 0.50
CA LEU A 326 5.89 -10.30 -0.32
C LEU A 326 7.22 -11.00 -0.05
N PHE A 327 7.52 -11.34 1.21
CA PHE A 327 8.73 -12.09 1.54
C PHE A 327 8.76 -13.47 0.84
N LEU A 328 7.63 -14.19 0.82
CA LEU A 328 7.51 -15.48 0.13
C LEU A 328 7.54 -15.33 -1.40
N GLU A 329 6.81 -14.37 -1.96
CA GLU A 329 6.67 -14.20 -3.41
C GLU A 329 7.92 -13.59 -4.05
N PHE A 330 8.58 -12.64 -3.39
CA PHE A 330 9.82 -12.03 -3.89
C PHE A 330 11.07 -12.84 -3.52
N GLY A 331 10.97 -13.64 -2.46
CA GLY A 331 12.12 -14.29 -1.83
C GLY A 331 12.99 -13.32 -1.03
N PRO A 332 13.85 -13.85 -0.14
CA PRO A 332 14.77 -13.09 0.69
C PRO A 332 15.54 -11.98 -0.03
N ILE A 333 16.11 -12.27 -1.22
CA ILE A 333 16.95 -11.31 -1.94
C ILE A 333 16.12 -10.14 -2.46
N LEU A 334 15.09 -10.39 -3.26
CA LEU A 334 14.34 -9.31 -3.89
C LEU A 334 13.50 -8.54 -2.88
N PHE A 335 13.05 -9.21 -1.80
CA PHE A 335 12.48 -8.54 -0.63
C PHE A 335 13.47 -7.54 0.00
N CYS A 336 14.71 -7.96 0.26
CA CYS A 336 15.75 -7.07 0.78
C CYS A 336 16.06 -5.90 -0.16
N VAL A 337 16.11 -6.15 -1.49
CA VAL A 337 16.28 -5.10 -2.50
C VAL A 337 15.11 -4.13 -2.48
N TRP A 338 13.88 -4.63 -2.40
CA TRP A 338 12.67 -3.80 -2.28
C TRP A 338 12.72 -2.92 -1.03
N CYS A 339 12.95 -3.51 0.16
CA CYS A 339 13.10 -2.78 1.42
C CYS A 339 14.20 -1.72 1.35
N PHE A 340 15.34 -2.04 0.74
CA PHE A 340 16.46 -1.12 0.61
C PHE A 340 16.12 0.05 -0.29
N VAL A 341 15.53 -0.21 -1.47
CA VAL A 341 15.11 0.83 -2.41
C VAL A 341 14.06 1.74 -1.76
N MET A 342 13.02 1.17 -1.16
CA MET A 342 11.98 1.93 -0.46
C MET A 342 12.59 2.80 0.64
N THR A 343 13.36 2.22 1.56
CA THR A 343 13.95 2.98 2.67
C THR A 343 14.89 4.07 2.18
N LYS A 344 15.75 3.77 1.20
CA LYS A 344 16.71 4.73 0.65
C LYS A 344 16.03 5.96 0.06
N TYR A 345 14.97 5.79 -0.74
CA TYR A 345 14.35 6.95 -1.41
C TYR A 345 13.28 7.63 -0.56
N LEU A 346 12.57 6.89 0.29
CA LEU A 346 11.53 7.47 1.14
C LEU A 346 12.11 8.21 2.35
N SER A 347 13.34 7.88 2.78
CA SER A 347 14.13 8.64 3.76
C SER A 347 14.70 9.98 3.22
N PHE A 348 14.14 10.53 2.14
CA PHE A 348 14.41 11.91 1.73
C PHE A 348 13.46 12.92 2.38
N ASN A 349 12.29 12.47 2.84
CA ASN A 349 11.27 13.33 3.42
C ASN A 349 10.56 12.60 4.58
N SER A 350 10.30 13.30 5.70
CA SER A 350 9.63 12.71 6.87
C SER A 350 8.23 12.18 6.53
N LEU A 351 7.47 12.87 5.68
CA LEU A 351 6.15 12.43 5.23
C LEU A 351 6.24 11.11 4.45
N SER A 352 7.12 11.04 3.43
CA SER A 352 7.36 9.80 2.67
C SER A 352 7.71 8.63 3.57
N PHE A 353 8.66 8.83 4.49
CA PHE A 353 9.09 7.77 5.39
C PHE A 353 7.99 7.37 6.37
N SER A 354 7.22 8.31 6.90
CA SER A 354 6.10 8.03 7.81
C SER A 354 4.96 7.27 7.11
N CYS A 355 4.68 7.60 5.84
CA CYS A 355 3.78 6.83 4.99
C CYS A 355 4.30 5.40 4.75
N PHE A 356 5.62 5.22 4.60
CA PHE A 356 6.20 3.89 4.46
C PHE A 356 6.04 3.05 5.74
N ILE A 357 6.26 3.65 6.92
CA ILE A 357 5.98 2.98 8.20
C ILE A 357 4.50 2.59 8.31
N LEU A 358 3.59 3.48 7.91
CA LEU A 358 2.16 3.18 7.93
C LEU A 358 1.85 1.98 7.03
N LEU A 359 2.38 1.99 5.80
CA LEU A 359 2.22 0.89 4.85
C LEU A 359 2.73 -0.44 5.45
N LEU A 360 3.95 -0.44 6.02
CA LEU A 360 4.54 -1.63 6.62
C LEU A 360 3.69 -2.21 7.77
N ILE A 361 3.07 -1.36 8.59
CA ILE A 361 2.19 -1.78 9.69
C ILE A 361 0.89 -2.36 9.13
N LEU A 362 0.26 -1.67 8.17
CA LEU A 362 -0.99 -2.14 7.56
C LEU A 362 -0.80 -3.49 6.85
N MET A 363 0.36 -3.71 6.21
CA MET A 363 0.69 -4.96 5.54
C MET A 363 0.83 -6.17 6.48
N GLN A 364 1.00 -5.96 7.79
CA GLN A 364 1.11 -7.09 8.73
C GLN A 364 -0.21 -7.86 8.86
N THR A 365 -1.34 -7.21 8.59
CA THR A 365 -2.66 -7.73 8.95
C THR A 365 -3.65 -7.72 7.79
N ASP A 366 -3.32 -7.02 6.71
CA ASP A 366 -4.23 -6.70 5.62
C ASP A 366 -3.53 -6.73 4.25
N ASN A 367 -4.33 -6.80 3.20
CA ASN A 367 -3.82 -6.98 1.83
C ASN A 367 -3.72 -5.66 1.07
N VAL A 368 -2.92 -4.77 1.64
CA VAL A 368 -2.82 -3.37 1.19
C VAL A 368 -2.35 -3.25 -0.27
N PHE A 369 -1.47 -4.13 -0.75
CA PHE A 369 -0.93 -4.10 -2.11
C PHE A 369 -1.97 -4.42 -3.19
N ILE A 370 -2.99 -5.22 -2.87
CA ILE A 370 -4.10 -5.49 -3.81
C ILE A 370 -5.18 -4.39 -3.75
N TYR A 371 -5.11 -3.50 -2.75
CA TYR A 371 -5.99 -2.35 -2.64
C TYR A 371 -5.40 -1.17 -3.41
N GLU A 372 -5.72 -1.09 -4.71
CA GLU A 372 -5.34 0.07 -5.53
C GLU A 372 -5.81 1.39 -4.92
N THR A 373 -6.98 1.38 -4.28
CA THR A 373 -7.50 2.54 -3.55
C THR A 373 -6.56 3.03 -2.46
N VAL A 374 -5.74 2.17 -1.86
CA VAL A 374 -4.70 2.52 -0.88
C VAL A 374 -3.38 2.90 -1.56
N MET A 375 -2.95 2.11 -2.54
CA MET A 375 -1.66 2.29 -3.18
C MET A 375 -1.56 3.58 -4.02
N TYR A 376 -2.66 4.03 -4.65
CA TYR A 376 -2.68 5.31 -5.39
C TYR A 376 -2.42 6.51 -4.46
N PRO A 377 -3.20 6.72 -3.38
CA PRO A 377 -2.89 7.75 -2.38
C PRO A 377 -1.49 7.63 -1.80
N PHE A 378 -1.03 6.42 -1.45
CA PHE A 378 0.32 6.19 -0.93
C PHE A 378 1.40 6.75 -1.87
N TYR A 379 1.38 6.36 -3.15
CA TYR A 379 2.38 6.83 -4.12
C TYR A 379 2.22 8.32 -4.45
N LEU A 380 0.99 8.84 -4.61
CA LEU A 380 0.76 10.26 -4.88
C LEU A 380 1.27 11.16 -3.75
N ILE A 381 0.97 10.82 -2.50
CA ILE A 381 1.42 11.57 -1.31
C ILE A 381 2.95 11.50 -1.20
N THR A 382 3.51 10.30 -1.38
CA THR A 382 4.95 10.06 -1.37
C THR A 382 5.65 10.91 -2.43
N PHE A 383 5.25 10.82 -3.69
CA PHE A 383 5.85 11.58 -4.79
C PHE A 383 5.67 13.09 -4.58
N SER A 384 4.50 13.54 -4.13
CA SER A 384 4.27 14.95 -3.79
C SER A 384 5.27 15.47 -2.75
N SER A 385 5.58 14.66 -1.74
CA SER A 385 6.54 15.03 -0.69
C SER A 385 8.00 15.00 -1.13
N LEU A 386 8.36 14.17 -2.11
CA LEU A 386 9.70 14.09 -2.69
C LEU A 386 9.98 15.22 -3.69
N ILE A 387 8.93 15.82 -4.28
CA ILE A 387 9.05 17.02 -5.11
C ILE A 387 9.39 18.20 -4.18
N LYS A 388 10.67 18.57 -4.16
CA LYS A 388 11.22 19.66 -3.33
C LYS A 388 10.47 20.99 -3.54
N ASN A 389 10.26 21.73 -2.44
CA ASN A 389 9.75 23.10 -2.49
C ASN A 389 10.77 24.02 -3.18
N SER A 390 10.37 24.64 -4.29
CA SER A 390 11.04 25.83 -4.84
C SER A 390 10.79 27.10 -4.00
N ILE A 391 9.96 27.02 -2.95
CA ILE A 391 9.30 28.21 -2.37
C ILE A 391 9.99 28.77 -1.10
N ASN A 392 10.89 28.04 -0.44
CA ASN A 392 11.55 28.56 0.79
C ASN A 392 13.03 28.88 0.58
N LYS A 393 13.31 29.73 -0.42
CA LYS A 393 14.49 30.61 -0.42
C LYS A 393 13.98 32.05 -0.47
N ASN A 394 13.36 32.49 0.61
CA ASN A 394 13.22 33.91 0.95
C ASN A 394 13.70 34.05 2.38
#